data_AF-A0A6P5M7N0-F1
#
_entry.id   AF-A0A6P5M7N0-F1
#
_cell.length_a   1.000
_cell.length_b   1.000
_cell.length_c   1.000
_cell.angle_alpha   90.00
_cell.angle_beta   90.00
_cell.angle_gamma   90.00
#
_symmetry.space_group_name_H-M   'P 1'
#
loop_
_entity.id
_entity.type
_entity.pdbx_description
1 polymer ?
#
loop_
_entity_poly.entity_id
_entity_poly.type
_entity_poly.pdbx_seq_one_letter_code
_entity_poly.pdbx_strand_id
1 'polypeptide(L)'
;MRYNEKELQALSRQPAEKAAEIGMRVPKKGSVVKRRLVKLVVNFLFYFRTDEAEPIGALLLEHCRIAKEEPSGFSISFIEDPDRKYYFECSSEEQCQEWIDALRRASYEFMRRSLIFYRNEIQKMTGKVNIPGKDLILLMFLFLFFRTPWSSTVSLRRPGSS
;
A
#
# COMPACT_ATOMS: atom_id res chain seq x y z
N MET A 1 -11.32 -7.23 -4.95
CA MET A 1 -10.80 -7.05 -6.32
C MET A 1 -9.85 -8.20 -6.66
N ARG A 2 -9.86 -8.73 -7.89
CA ARG A 2 -8.89 -9.74 -8.36
C ARG A 2 -7.75 -9.01 -9.10
N TYR A 3 -6.60 -8.84 -8.46
CA TYR A 3 -5.42 -8.27 -9.09
C TYR A 3 -4.75 -9.32 -9.99
N ASN A 4 -4.23 -8.89 -11.14
CA ASN A 4 -3.45 -9.74 -12.02
C ASN A 4 -2.10 -10.07 -11.35
N GLU A 5 -1.70 -11.34 -11.35
CA GLU A 5 -0.49 -11.82 -10.67
C GLU A 5 0.77 -11.08 -11.14
N LYS A 6 0.84 -10.75 -12.43
CA LYS A 6 1.93 -9.95 -13.03
C LYS A 6 1.99 -8.52 -12.50
N GLU A 7 0.83 -7.88 -12.29
CA GLU A 7 0.77 -6.52 -11.75
C GLU A 7 1.16 -6.50 -10.29
N LEU A 8 0.71 -7.49 -9.52
CA LEU A 8 1.06 -7.65 -8.12
C LEU A 8 2.56 -7.89 -7.94
N GLN A 9 3.16 -8.69 -8.83
CA GLN A 9 4.59 -8.94 -8.86
C GLN A 9 5.37 -7.65 -9.20
N ALA A 10 4.94 -6.89 -10.22
CA ALA A 10 5.56 -5.62 -10.56
C ALA A 10 5.48 -4.62 -9.39
N LEU A 11 4.33 -4.54 -8.72
CA LEU A 11 4.13 -3.69 -7.54
C LEU A 11 5.04 -4.09 -6.38
N SER A 12 5.21 -5.39 -6.13
CA SER A 12 6.07 -5.90 -5.05
C SER A 12 7.54 -5.47 -5.17
N ARG A 13 7.99 -5.17 -6.40
CA ARG A 13 9.35 -4.72 -6.72
C ARG A 13 9.55 -3.21 -6.57
N GLN A 14 8.47 -2.43 -6.43
CA GLN A 14 8.58 -0.99 -6.23
C GLN A 14 9.25 -0.65 -4.88
N PRO A 15 9.76 0.58 -4.72
CA PRO A 15 10.25 1.08 -3.44
C PRO A 15 9.18 0.93 -2.35
N ALA A 16 9.58 0.37 -1.22
CA ALA A 16 8.70 0.21 -0.06
C ALA A 16 8.77 1.48 0.81
N GLU A 17 7.63 1.90 1.35
CA GLU A 17 7.57 2.92 2.40
C GLU A 17 8.29 2.41 3.66
N LYS A 18 8.08 1.14 4.00
CA LYS A 18 8.76 0.46 5.10
C LYS A 18 9.05 -0.98 4.72
N ALA A 19 10.26 -1.44 5.02
CA ALA A 19 10.65 -2.83 4.83
C ALA A 19 11.52 -3.29 6.00
N ALA A 20 11.26 -4.48 6.53
CA ALA A 20 12.07 -5.09 7.57
C ALA A 20 11.88 -6.60 7.59
N GLU A 21 12.89 -7.30 8.11
CA GLU A 21 12.72 -8.70 8.47
C GLU A 21 12.11 -8.80 9.87
N ILE A 22 10.93 -9.38 9.94
CA ILE A 22 10.18 -9.58 11.20
C ILE A 22 9.64 -11.02 11.26
N GLY A 23 9.33 -11.49 12.46
CA GLY A 23 8.62 -12.75 12.63
C GLY A 23 7.20 -12.60 12.10
N MET A 24 6.69 -13.60 11.39
CA MET A 24 5.33 -13.62 10.87
C MET A 24 4.69 -14.99 11.07
N ARG A 25 3.45 -15.00 11.56
CA ARG A 25 2.61 -16.19 11.70
C ARG A 25 1.31 -15.98 10.94
N VAL A 26 1.10 -16.83 9.95
CA VAL A 26 -0.09 -16.79 9.09
C VAL A 26 -1.28 -17.48 9.78
N PRO A 27 -2.53 -17.10 9.49
CA PRO A 27 -3.72 -17.72 10.05
C PRO A 27 -3.97 -19.12 9.46
N LYS A 28 -3.17 -20.09 9.89
CA LYS A 28 -3.30 -21.51 9.55
C LYS A 28 -3.14 -22.34 10.83
N LYS A 29 -4.00 -23.34 11.02
CA LYS A 29 -3.94 -24.23 12.20
C LYS A 29 -2.56 -24.91 12.28
N GLY A 30 -1.91 -24.80 13.45
CA GLY A 30 -0.54 -25.30 13.66
C GLY A 30 0.57 -24.49 12.99
N SER A 31 0.29 -23.26 12.55
CA SER A 31 1.33 -22.38 12.01
C SER A 31 2.29 -21.92 13.10
N VAL A 32 3.57 -21.94 12.75
CA VAL A 32 4.66 -21.39 13.57
C VAL A 32 5.08 -20.04 13.03
N VAL A 33 5.68 -19.23 13.90
CA VAL A 33 6.31 -17.97 13.50
C VAL A 33 7.51 -18.28 12.61
N LYS A 34 7.63 -17.56 11.50
CA LYS A 34 8.79 -17.67 10.61
C LYS A 34 9.32 -16.28 10.30
N ARG A 35 10.64 -16.14 10.17
CA ARG A 35 11.28 -14.90 9.73
C ARG A 35 10.88 -14.60 8.29
N ARG A 36 10.41 -13.39 8.02
CA ARG A 36 9.96 -12.94 6.70
C ARG A 36 10.44 -11.53 6.45
N LEU A 37 10.87 -11.25 5.22
CA LEU A 37 10.99 -9.87 4.76
C LEU A 37 9.59 -9.36 4.48
N VAL A 38 9.17 -8.32 5.21
CA VAL A 38 7.87 -7.69 5.06
C VAL A 38 8.09 -6.31 4.44
N LYS A 39 7.36 -5.99 3.37
CA LYS A 39 7.45 -4.73 2.62
C LYS A 39 6.07 -4.08 2.51
N LEU A 40 5.96 -2.84 2.97
CA LEU A 40 4.79 -1.98 2.74
C LEU A 40 5.00 -1.16 1.47
N VAL A 41 4.19 -1.40 0.45
CA VAL A 41 4.19 -0.66 -0.82
C VAL A 41 2.78 -0.14 -1.06
N VAL A 42 2.60 1.18 -1.01
CA VAL A 42 1.29 1.83 -1.10
C VAL A 42 0.35 1.29 0.00
N ASN A 43 -0.69 0.53 -0.36
CA ASN A 43 -1.64 -0.10 0.55
C ASN A 43 -1.49 -1.63 0.59
N PHE A 44 -0.40 -2.16 0.04
CA PHE A 44 -0.09 -3.59 0.06
C PHE A 44 1.05 -3.89 1.02
N LEU A 45 0.82 -4.87 1.89
CA LEU A 45 1.84 -5.47 2.72
C LEU A 45 2.28 -6.81 2.12
N PHE A 46 3.39 -6.78 1.40
CA PHE A 46 4.01 -7.98 0.82
C PHE A 46 4.88 -8.68 1.85
N TYR A 47 4.93 -10.00 1.79
CA TYR A 47 5.83 -10.80 2.62
C TYR A 47 6.54 -11.86 1.78
N PHE A 48 7.86 -11.93 1.95
CA PHE A 48 8.78 -12.75 1.16
C PHE A 48 9.49 -13.73 2.07
N ARG A 49 10.00 -14.82 1.48
CA ARG A 49 11.11 -15.52 2.13
C ARG A 49 12.35 -14.66 2.01
N THR A 50 13.28 -14.79 2.95
CA THR A 50 14.48 -13.94 3.01
C THR A 50 15.42 -14.15 1.81
N ASP A 51 15.29 -15.27 1.12
CA ASP A 51 16.07 -15.73 -0.02
C ASP A 51 15.34 -15.64 -1.37
N GLU A 52 14.06 -15.28 -1.38
CA GLU A 52 13.23 -15.25 -2.58
C GLU A 52 12.91 -13.82 -3.03
N ALA A 53 13.02 -13.56 -4.34
CA ALA A 53 12.65 -12.28 -4.94
C ALA A 53 11.14 -12.13 -5.18
N GLU A 54 10.39 -13.23 -5.12
CA GLU A 54 8.94 -13.26 -5.31
C GLU A 54 8.22 -13.27 -3.96
N PRO A 55 7.12 -12.51 -3.82
CA PRO A 55 6.37 -12.50 -2.58
C PRO A 55 5.64 -13.83 -2.42
N ILE A 56 5.65 -14.36 -1.19
CA ILE A 56 4.80 -15.51 -0.82
C ILE A 56 3.33 -15.12 -0.88
N GLY A 57 3.05 -13.86 -0.56
CA GLY A 57 1.74 -13.27 -0.69
C GLY A 57 1.73 -11.78 -0.36
N ALA A 58 0.55 -11.19 -0.46
CA ALA A 58 0.31 -9.80 -0.14
C ALA A 58 -0.99 -9.65 0.66
N LEU A 59 -1.00 -8.71 1.59
CA LEU A 59 -2.20 -8.27 2.30
C LEU A 59 -2.58 -6.88 1.77
N LEU A 60 -3.80 -6.77 1.27
CA LEU A 60 -4.38 -5.47 0.91
C LEU A 60 -4.93 -4.83 2.20
N LEU A 61 -4.41 -3.67 2.60
CA LEU A 61 -4.74 -3.02 3.87
C LEU A 61 -6.07 -2.25 3.82
N GLU A 62 -7.09 -2.84 3.21
CA GLU A 62 -8.46 -2.31 3.18
C GLU A 62 -9.32 -3.02 4.22
N HIS A 63 -10.15 -2.26 4.95
CA HIS A 63 -11.05 -2.81 5.97
C HIS A 63 -10.34 -3.73 6.98
N CYS A 64 -9.07 -3.42 7.29
CA CYS A 64 -8.27 -4.19 8.23
C CYS A 64 -8.28 -3.55 9.62
N ARG A 65 -8.15 -4.38 10.65
CA ARG A 65 -7.94 -3.98 12.04
C ARG A 65 -6.52 -4.32 12.44
N ILE A 66 -5.77 -3.31 12.86
CA ILE A 66 -4.41 -3.45 13.36
C ILE A 66 -4.45 -3.33 14.88
N ALA A 67 -4.03 -4.37 15.58
CA ALA A 67 -4.03 -4.42 17.04
C ALA A 67 -2.62 -4.72 17.58
N LYS A 68 -2.23 -4.03 18.65
CA LYS A 68 -1.03 -4.37 19.42
C LYS A 68 -1.39 -5.54 20.33
N GLU A 69 -0.60 -6.60 20.30
CA GLU A 69 -0.84 -7.83 21.08
C GLU A 69 0.17 -7.96 22.22
N GLU A 70 1.44 -7.70 21.94
CA GLU A 70 2.56 -7.81 22.87
C GLU A 70 3.42 -6.53 22.77
N PRO A 71 4.34 -6.27 23.72
CA PRO A 71 5.22 -5.11 23.64
C PRO A 71 5.93 -4.98 22.28
N SER A 72 6.43 -6.09 21.74
CA SER A 72 7.09 -6.17 20.42
C SER A 72 6.25 -6.88 19.35
N GLY A 73 4.93 -7.08 19.57
CA GLY A 73 4.07 -7.86 18.69
C GLY A 73 2.79 -7.15 18.29
N PHE A 74 2.42 -7.26 17.01
CA PHE A 74 1.14 -6.75 16.50
C PHE A 74 0.45 -7.76 15.62
N SER A 75 -0.82 -7.49 15.34
CA SER A 75 -1.64 -8.33 14.49
C SER A 75 -2.46 -7.53 13.49
N ILE A 76 -2.81 -8.19 12.39
CA ILE A 76 -3.71 -7.69 11.37
C ILE A 76 -4.83 -8.72 11.18
N SER A 77 -6.08 -8.28 11.32
CA SER A 77 -7.26 -9.05 10.92
C SER A 77 -8.13 -8.22 9.97
N PHE A 78 -9.08 -8.86 9.29
CA PHE A 78 -9.98 -8.19 8.37
C PHE A 78 -11.38 -8.18 8.95
N ILE A 79 -12.15 -7.11 8.72
CA ILE A 79 -13.52 -6.98 9.25
C ILE A 79 -14.40 -8.14 8.74
N GLU A 80 -14.18 -8.58 7.50
CA GLU A 80 -14.93 -9.67 6.85
C GLU A 80 -14.60 -11.06 7.44
N ASP A 81 -13.41 -11.22 8.01
CA ASP A 81 -12.91 -12.49 8.56
C ASP A 81 -12.00 -12.21 9.77
N PRO A 82 -12.60 -11.89 10.94
CA PRO A 82 -11.85 -11.47 12.12
C PRO A 82 -11.03 -12.60 12.75
N ASP A 83 -11.42 -13.85 12.52
CA ASP A 83 -10.71 -15.03 13.01
C ASP A 83 -9.40 -15.28 12.22
N ARG A 84 -9.33 -14.76 10.99
CA ARG A 84 -8.15 -14.84 10.13
C ARG A 84 -7.12 -13.77 10.47
N LYS A 85 -6.43 -13.99 11.59
CA LYS A 85 -5.45 -13.08 12.16
C LYS A 85 -4.01 -13.40 11.76
N TYR A 86 -3.33 -12.42 11.16
CA TYR A 86 -1.89 -12.45 10.88
C TYR A 86 -1.15 -11.84 12.06
N TYR A 87 -0.15 -12.53 12.60
CA TYR A 87 0.66 -12.03 13.70
C TYR A 87 2.07 -11.70 13.24
N PHE A 88 2.62 -10.64 13.81
CA PHE A 88 3.94 -10.11 13.48
C PHE A 88 4.74 -9.85 14.76
N GLU A 89 6.00 -10.26 14.76
CA GLU A 89 6.93 -10.15 15.88
C GLU A 89 8.14 -9.30 15.47
N CYS A 90 8.26 -8.14 16.09
CA CYS A 90 9.32 -7.17 15.85
C CYS A 90 10.51 -7.42 16.80
N SER A 91 11.67 -6.85 16.48
CA SER A 91 12.86 -6.93 17.34
C SER A 91 12.78 -6.02 18.57
N SER A 92 11.93 -4.99 18.54
CA SER A 92 11.73 -4.05 19.64
C SER A 92 10.30 -3.51 19.66
N GLU A 93 9.88 -2.95 20.80
CA GLU A 93 8.60 -2.25 20.93
C GLU A 93 8.51 -1.01 20.03
N GLU A 94 9.62 -0.27 19.89
CA GLU A 94 9.71 0.88 18.98
C GLU A 94 9.45 0.47 17.52
N GLN A 95 10.12 -0.60 17.05
CA GLN A 95 9.90 -1.11 15.70
C GLN A 95 8.44 -1.57 15.51
N CYS A 96 7.84 -2.19 16.52
CA CYS A 96 6.43 -2.59 16.50
C CYS A 96 5.51 -1.38 16.34
N GLN A 97 5.75 -0.33 17.11
CA GLN A 97 4.96 0.90 17.05
C GLN A 97 5.09 1.59 15.69
N GLU A 98 6.31 1.70 15.15
CA GLU A 98 6.53 2.25 13.81
C GLU A 98 5.78 1.47 12.72
N TRP A 99 5.74 0.14 12.82
CA TRP A 99 4.97 -0.70 11.90
C TRP A 99 3.47 -0.44 12.03
N ILE A 100 2.93 -0.43 13.25
CA ILE A 100 1.52 -0.14 13.50
C ILE A 100 1.14 1.21 12.87
N ASP A 101 1.96 2.24 13.06
CA ASP A 101 1.70 3.58 12.55
C ASP A 101 1.78 3.65 11.02
N ALA A 102 2.80 3.02 10.41
CA ALA A 102 2.92 2.93 8.96
C ALA A 102 1.72 2.19 8.33
N LEU A 103 1.30 1.06 8.92
CA LEU A 103 0.16 0.28 8.46
C LEU A 103 -1.16 1.04 8.60
N ARG A 104 -1.35 1.79 9.70
CA ARG A 104 -2.52 2.65 9.89
C ARG A 104 -2.56 3.77 8.85
N ARG A 105 -1.41 4.40 8.55
CA ARG A 105 -1.31 5.41 7.49
C ARG A 105 -1.65 4.84 6.12
N ALA A 106 -1.13 3.66 5.79
CA ALA A 106 -1.45 2.97 4.54
C ALA A 106 -2.92 2.54 4.43
N SER A 107 -3.54 2.13 5.55
CA SER A 107 -4.93 1.62 5.59
C SER A 107 -6.00 2.72 5.61
N TYR A 108 -5.73 3.89 6.20
CA TYR A 108 -6.74 4.95 6.39
C TYR A 108 -6.43 6.25 5.62
N GLU A 109 -5.16 6.66 5.54
CA GLU A 109 -4.82 7.97 4.97
C GLU A 109 -4.73 7.97 3.45
N PHE A 110 -4.29 6.88 2.83
CA PHE A 110 -4.15 6.85 1.37
C PHE A 110 -5.50 6.99 0.65
N MET A 111 -6.50 6.22 1.07
CA MET A 111 -7.85 6.31 0.48
C MET A 111 -8.51 7.65 0.78
N ARG A 112 -8.42 8.14 2.02
CA ARG A 112 -9.02 9.41 2.43
C ARG A 112 -8.36 10.61 1.75
N ARG A 113 -7.03 10.66 1.66
CA ARG A 113 -6.29 11.73 0.99
C ARG A 113 -6.46 11.66 -0.52
N SER A 114 -6.44 10.48 -1.13
CA SER A 114 -6.69 10.34 -2.57
C SER A 114 -8.09 10.83 -2.92
N LEU A 115 -9.12 10.46 -2.15
CA LEU A 115 -10.50 10.85 -2.42
C LEU A 115 -10.73 12.35 -2.20
N ILE A 116 -10.16 12.95 -1.16
CA ILE A 116 -10.23 14.40 -0.91
C ILE A 116 -9.44 15.19 -1.96
N PHE A 117 -8.21 14.75 -2.28
CA PHE A 117 -7.36 15.38 -3.28
C PHE A 117 -8.02 15.37 -4.66
N TYR A 118 -8.49 14.20 -5.12
CA TYR A 118 -9.14 14.08 -6.42
C TYR A 118 -10.45 14.86 -6.45
N ARG A 119 -11.29 14.81 -5.40
CA ARG A 119 -12.50 15.64 -5.31
C ARG A 119 -12.18 17.13 -5.48
N ASN A 120 -11.14 17.62 -4.82
CA ASN A 120 -10.75 19.02 -4.88
C ASN A 120 -10.14 19.41 -6.24
N GLU A 121 -9.29 18.56 -6.83
CA GLU A 121 -8.73 18.81 -8.17
C GLU A 121 -9.80 18.74 -9.26
N ILE A 122 -10.73 17.78 -9.16
CA ILE A 122 -11.91 17.71 -10.02
C ILE A 122 -12.71 19.01 -9.89
N GLN A 123 -13.02 19.49 -8.68
CA GLN A 123 -13.77 20.73 -8.49
C GLN A 123 -13.05 21.96 -9.07
N LYS A 124 -11.72 22.02 -8.98
CA LYS A 124 -10.93 23.10 -9.61
C LYS A 124 -10.95 23.02 -11.13
N MET A 125 -10.87 21.82 -11.71
CA MET A 125 -10.90 21.62 -13.16
C MET A 125 -12.32 21.73 -13.75
N THR A 126 -13.36 21.29 -13.01
CA THR A 126 -14.78 21.30 -13.40
C THR A 126 -15.50 22.60 -13.08
N GLY A 127 -14.78 23.66 -12.70
CA GLY A 127 -15.32 25.03 -12.75
C GLY A 127 -15.84 25.46 -14.14
N LYS A 128 -15.64 24.65 -15.20
CA LYS A 128 -16.15 24.93 -16.55
C LYS A 128 -16.71 23.75 -17.38
N VAL A 129 -16.71 22.48 -16.94
CA VAL A 129 -17.25 21.38 -17.77
C VAL A 129 -17.95 20.31 -16.94
N ASN A 130 -19.24 20.08 -17.25
CA ASN A 130 -20.09 19.07 -16.64
C ASN A 130 -19.78 17.69 -17.26
N ILE A 131 -19.07 16.82 -16.55
CA ILE A 131 -18.75 15.46 -16.99
C ILE A 131 -19.53 14.46 -16.13
N PRO A 132 -20.31 13.54 -16.70
CA PRO A 132 -21.11 12.59 -15.94
C PRO A 132 -20.25 11.63 -15.10
N GLY A 133 -20.71 11.33 -13.88
CA GLY A 133 -19.94 10.67 -12.80
C GLY A 133 -19.31 9.30 -13.07
N LYS A 134 -19.53 8.72 -14.25
CA LYS A 134 -19.00 7.41 -14.68
C LYS A 134 -17.57 7.54 -15.22
N ASP A 135 -17.27 8.66 -15.88
CA ASP A 135 -15.95 8.93 -16.49
C ASP A 135 -14.91 9.41 -15.46
N LEU A 136 -15.40 9.96 -14.35
CA LEU A 136 -14.60 10.37 -13.19
C LEU A 136 -13.90 9.19 -12.51
N ILE A 137 -14.56 8.04 -12.45
CA ILE A 137 -13.98 6.81 -11.89
C ILE A 137 -12.85 6.31 -12.80
N LEU A 138 -13.03 6.36 -14.11
CA LEU A 138 -12.03 5.95 -15.09
C LEU A 138 -10.77 6.86 -15.05
N LEU A 139 -10.97 8.17 -14.87
CA LEU A 139 -9.88 9.13 -14.65
C LEU A 139 -9.14 8.92 -13.32
N MET A 140 -9.86 8.57 -12.25
CA MET A 140 -9.24 8.21 -10.96
C MET A 140 -8.37 6.94 -11.08
N PHE A 141 -8.80 5.95 -11.87
CA PHE A 141 -7.99 4.77 -12.17
C PHE A 141 -6.75 5.12 -13.00
N LEU A 142 -6.88 5.98 -14.02
CA LEU A 142 -5.74 6.42 -14.84
C LEU A 142 -4.68 7.18 -14.03
N PHE A 143 -5.08 8.04 -13.08
CA PHE A 143 -4.14 8.77 -12.23
C PHE A 143 -3.45 7.89 -11.17
N LEU A 144 -4.11 6.85 -10.69
CA LEU A 144 -3.52 5.88 -9.76
C LEU A 144 -2.52 4.93 -10.45
N PHE A 145 -2.72 4.62 -11.74
CA PHE A 145 -1.83 3.71 -12.49
C PHE A 145 -0.65 4.40 -13.19
N PHE A 146 -0.74 5.67 -13.56
CA PHE A 146 0.35 6.36 -14.29
C PHE A 146 1.43 7.00 -13.40
N ARG A 147 1.43 6.77 -12.08
CA ARG A 147 2.50 7.27 -11.20
C ARG A 147 3.72 6.34 -11.18
N THR A 148 4.41 6.25 -12.32
CA THR A 148 5.86 5.96 -12.38
C THR A 148 6.55 6.98 -13.30
N PRO A 149 7.81 7.33 -13.03
CA PRO A 149 8.38 8.61 -13.46
C PRO A 149 8.79 8.56 -14.93
N TRP A 150 8.20 9.46 -15.74
CA TRP A 150 8.81 9.78 -17.02
C TRP A 150 10.05 10.64 -16.74
N SER A 151 11.21 10.00 -16.64
CA SER A 151 12.48 10.66 -16.93
C SER A 151 12.38 11.24 -18.33
N SER A 152 12.27 12.55 -18.44
CA SER A 152 12.68 13.29 -19.62
C SER A 152 13.00 14.71 -19.19
N THR A 153 14.30 14.94 -19.07
CA THR A 153 14.93 16.22 -19.39
C THR A 153 14.31 16.76 -20.67
N VAL A 154 13.27 17.57 -20.56
CA VAL A 154 12.86 18.51 -21.60
C VAL A 154 13.17 19.88 -21.04
N SER A 155 14.42 20.29 -21.25
CA SER A 155 14.80 21.68 -21.24
C SER A 155 13.85 22.43 -22.19
N LEU A 156 12.96 23.24 -21.62
CA LEU A 156 12.26 24.29 -22.35
C LEU A 156 13.32 25.24 -22.94
N ARG A 157 13.66 25.07 -24.22
CA ARG A 157 14.17 26.20 -25.01
C ARG A 157 12.95 27.02 -25.42
N ARG A 158 12.87 28.25 -24.88
CA ARG A 158 11.85 29.25 -25.20
C ARG A 158 11.92 29.63 -26.69
N PRO A 159 10.77 29.96 -27.33
CA PRO A 159 10.76 30.63 -28.62
C PRO A 159 11.28 32.06 -28.44
N GLY A 160 11.85 32.62 -29.51
CA GLY A 160 12.79 33.74 -29.51
C GLY A 160 12.35 35.03 -28.82
N SER A 161 13.36 35.82 -28.47
CA SER A 161 13.24 37.25 -28.22
C SER A 161 14.54 37.94 -28.64
N SER A 162 14.42 38.69 -29.74
CA SER A 162 15.26 39.78 -30.27
C SER A 162 16.73 39.52 -30.61
#